data_AF-A0A3C0XK14-F1
#
_entry.id   AF-A0A3C0XK14-F1
#
_cell.length_a   1.000
_cell.length_b   1.000
_cell.length_c   1.000
_cell.angle_alpha   90.00
_cell.angle_beta   90.00
_cell.angle_gamma   90.00
#
_symmetry.space_group_name_H-M   'P 1'
#
loop_
_entity.id
_entity.type
_entity.pdbx_description
1 polymer ?
#
loop_
_entity_poly.entity_id
_entity_poly.type
_entity_poly.pdbx_seq_one_letter_code
_entity_poly.pdbx_strand_id
1 'polypeptide(L)'
;MLAAVLTYPILADQADLPFSLSLSAALLVTISAAGLLIGLQRSAFELRSLKLPGVFMLSYAAAVLVPAAIFTLDRDDGPARNLFFTLASAMVTFPLGVFIVRALGKNQLQPPRAQRKPIASDVLARPAAATMKRLWGVFLAISVAVVISYAVAVPSVPLLQTFTLSGDVATLELAREESFKLLPGPLAYFFSWARLFFLPYFGLVAAASFLRPSLSWRVRAFLSFAVAILFAAASTAKGPAIAVLAMFGALGYLMDRGSNPLRRLALLAMGALVIALVYYKAVFGEGLTTEEALQSFFLRIVRVPAEVAYYYYAIFPDSLPYQGGQTIQFLATVLSGFLHVQFFDVDNFVFRTIFPYGIASGSANAVFVAYLWVDFGWAGVLFGTILLGMFVQVLEMSLEDRRDVWTIALRAYLVVAVTLFHVSSIPVVLVTDGIIVGWATAYLLRRLFPASASSRAVLVRGSPGRELELGASLSSSAGGRRDATFRR
;
A
#
# COMPACT_ATOMS: atom_id res chain seq x y z
N MET A 1 -24.33 -13.11 10.42
CA MET A 1 -22.84 -13.22 10.39
C MET A 1 -22.15 -12.00 10.98
N LEU A 2 -22.31 -10.78 10.45
CA LEU A 2 -21.71 -9.58 11.08
C LEU A 2 -22.17 -9.42 12.53
N ALA A 3 -23.47 -9.58 12.79
CA ALA A 3 -24.00 -9.64 14.16
C ALA A 3 -23.29 -10.70 15.01
N ALA A 4 -23.08 -11.91 14.48
CA ALA A 4 -22.37 -12.97 15.21
C ALA A 4 -20.91 -12.59 15.52
N VAL A 5 -20.16 -11.98 14.59
CA VAL A 5 -18.78 -11.50 14.86
C VAL A 5 -18.78 -10.40 15.92
N LEU A 6 -19.76 -9.51 15.90
CA LEU A 6 -19.85 -8.36 16.82
C LEU A 6 -20.39 -8.74 18.20
N THR A 7 -21.30 -9.71 18.29
CA THR A 7 -21.89 -10.17 19.55
C THR A 7 -21.09 -11.27 20.20
N TYR A 8 -20.20 -11.96 19.46
CA TYR A 8 -19.40 -13.06 20.00
C TYR A 8 -18.56 -12.68 21.23
N PRO A 9 -17.86 -11.53 21.29
CA PRO A 9 -17.11 -11.14 22.48
C PRO A 9 -18.00 -11.03 23.71
N ILE A 10 -19.19 -10.42 23.54
CA ILE A 10 -20.18 -10.23 24.61
C ILE A 10 -20.74 -11.58 25.08
N LEU A 11 -21.04 -12.48 24.14
CA LEU A 11 -21.59 -13.81 24.44
C LEU A 11 -20.54 -14.75 25.03
N ALA A 12 -19.28 -14.65 24.62
CA ALA A 12 -18.19 -15.47 25.14
C ALA A 12 -17.87 -15.10 26.59
N ASP A 13 -17.89 -13.81 26.92
CA ASP A 13 -17.69 -13.30 28.28
C ASP A 13 -18.84 -13.74 29.21
N GLN A 14 -20.08 -13.76 28.70
CA GLN A 14 -21.23 -14.28 29.45
C GLN A 14 -21.22 -15.82 29.66
N ALA A 15 -20.42 -16.55 28.88
CA ALA A 15 -20.45 -18.01 28.85
C ALA A 15 -19.23 -18.67 29.53
N ASP A 16 -18.34 -17.89 30.16
CA ASP A 16 -17.10 -18.36 30.81
C ASP A 16 -16.26 -19.31 29.92
N LEU A 17 -16.29 -19.09 28.60
CA LEU A 17 -15.51 -19.92 27.69
C LEU A 17 -14.01 -19.63 27.83
N PRO A 18 -13.12 -20.65 27.77
CA PRO A 18 -11.69 -20.41 27.74
C PRO A 18 -11.33 -19.45 26.60
N PHE A 19 -10.51 -18.43 26.88
CA PHE A 19 -10.19 -17.41 25.91
C PHE A 19 -9.62 -17.98 24.60
N SER A 20 -8.81 -19.03 24.67
CA SER A 20 -8.27 -19.75 23.49
C SER A 20 -9.36 -20.35 22.59
N LEU A 21 -10.45 -20.86 23.16
CA LEU A 21 -11.59 -21.38 22.42
C LEU A 21 -12.39 -20.23 21.80
N SER A 22 -12.54 -19.13 22.54
CA SER A 22 -13.18 -17.92 22.04
C SER A 22 -12.44 -17.31 20.83
N LEU A 23 -11.11 -17.23 20.93
CA LEU A 23 -10.22 -16.75 19.89
C LEU A 23 -10.34 -17.60 18.62
N SER A 24 -10.30 -18.93 18.79
CA SER A 24 -10.38 -19.89 17.69
C SER A 24 -11.72 -19.79 16.96
N ALA A 25 -12.83 -19.71 17.69
CA ALA A 25 -14.15 -19.55 17.11
C ALA A 25 -14.30 -18.20 16.39
N ALA A 26 -13.85 -17.11 17.00
CA ALA A 26 -13.87 -15.79 16.42
C ALA A 26 -13.04 -15.71 15.13
N LEU A 27 -11.85 -16.31 15.12
CA LEU A 27 -11.00 -16.41 13.94
C LEU A 27 -11.69 -17.19 12.83
N LEU A 28 -12.27 -18.35 13.15
CA LEU A 28 -12.97 -19.19 12.17
C LEU A 28 -14.17 -18.45 11.55
N VAL A 29 -15.00 -17.80 12.36
CA VAL A 29 -16.15 -17.03 11.88
C VAL A 29 -15.68 -15.86 11.01
N THR A 30 -14.63 -15.17 11.43
CA THR A 30 -14.04 -14.04 10.70
C THR A 30 -13.50 -14.48 9.34
N ILE A 31 -12.68 -15.53 9.30
CA ILE A 31 -12.12 -16.09 8.06
C ILE A 31 -13.25 -16.54 7.13
N SER A 32 -14.28 -17.20 7.67
CA SER A 32 -15.43 -17.66 6.90
C SER A 32 -16.24 -16.51 6.32
N ALA A 33 -16.53 -15.47 7.10
CA ALA A 33 -17.26 -14.28 6.66
C ALA A 33 -16.47 -13.48 5.62
N ALA A 34 -15.18 -13.26 5.87
CA ALA A 34 -14.27 -12.60 4.93
C ALA A 34 -14.16 -13.41 3.63
N GLY A 35 -13.96 -14.73 3.73
CA GLY A 35 -13.89 -15.65 2.60
C GLY A 35 -15.16 -15.66 1.76
N LEU A 36 -16.34 -15.59 2.38
CA LEU A 36 -17.61 -15.45 1.69
C LEU A 36 -17.69 -14.13 0.92
N LEU A 37 -17.41 -12.99 1.57
CA LEU A 37 -17.44 -11.66 0.93
C LEU A 37 -16.44 -11.57 -0.23
N ILE A 38 -15.20 -12.04 -0.03
CA ILE A 38 -14.19 -12.14 -1.09
C ILE A 38 -14.65 -13.07 -2.20
N GLY A 39 -15.28 -14.19 -1.87
CA GLY A 39 -15.84 -15.16 -2.81
C GLY A 39 -16.93 -14.58 -3.71
N LEU A 40 -17.78 -13.71 -3.17
CA LEU A 40 -18.78 -12.95 -3.92
C LEU A 40 -18.13 -11.88 -4.84
N GLN A 41 -16.87 -11.56 -4.61
CA GLN A 41 -16.16 -10.45 -5.24
C GLN A 41 -14.82 -10.84 -5.85
N ARG A 42 -14.65 -12.11 -6.27
CA ARG A 42 -13.37 -12.68 -6.73
C ARG A 42 -12.56 -11.78 -7.67
N SER A 43 -13.22 -11.01 -8.52
CA SER A 43 -12.55 -10.07 -9.45
C SER A 43 -11.88 -8.86 -8.78
N ALA A 44 -12.38 -8.37 -7.64
CA ALA A 44 -11.78 -7.24 -6.91
C ALA A 44 -10.59 -7.68 -6.04
N PHE A 45 -10.52 -8.97 -5.69
CA PHE A 45 -9.45 -9.53 -4.86
C PHE A 45 -8.48 -10.40 -5.67
N GLU A 46 -8.40 -10.18 -6.98
CA GLU A 46 -7.50 -10.95 -7.85
C GLU A 46 -6.02 -10.59 -7.56
N LEU A 47 -5.34 -11.44 -6.78
CA LEU A 47 -3.92 -11.26 -6.45
C LEU A 47 -3.01 -11.35 -7.69
N ARG A 48 -3.41 -12.11 -8.71
CA ARG A 48 -2.65 -12.26 -9.95
C ARG A 48 -2.48 -10.95 -10.72
N SER A 49 -3.43 -10.02 -10.59
CA SER A 49 -3.36 -8.70 -11.22
C SER A 49 -2.95 -7.61 -10.23
N LEU A 50 -2.52 -7.98 -9.02
CA LEU A 50 -2.23 -7.10 -7.89
C LEU A 50 -3.35 -6.06 -7.69
N LYS A 51 -4.60 -6.54 -7.63
CA LYS A 51 -5.74 -5.68 -7.26
C LYS A 51 -5.52 -5.11 -5.87
N LEU A 52 -5.74 -3.80 -5.71
CA LEU A 52 -5.46 -3.13 -4.43
C LEU A 52 -6.21 -3.78 -3.24
N PRO A 53 -7.52 -4.10 -3.34
CA PRO A 53 -8.23 -4.78 -2.25
C PRO A 53 -7.66 -6.16 -1.92
N GLY A 54 -7.27 -6.93 -2.93
CA GLY A 54 -6.64 -8.24 -2.78
C GLY A 54 -5.31 -8.18 -2.03
N VAL A 55 -4.43 -7.29 -2.49
CA VAL A 55 -3.12 -7.07 -1.86
C VAL A 55 -3.29 -6.59 -0.42
N PHE A 56 -4.17 -5.62 -0.18
CA PHE A 56 -4.46 -5.10 1.15
C PHE A 56 -4.90 -6.23 2.10
N MET A 57 -5.92 -7.01 1.75
CA MET A 57 -6.43 -8.09 2.59
C MET A 57 -5.38 -9.16 2.90
N LEU A 58 -4.63 -9.61 1.88
CA LEU A 58 -3.62 -10.64 2.08
C LEU A 58 -2.49 -10.15 2.98
N SER A 59 -1.99 -8.94 2.72
CA SER A 59 -0.89 -8.39 3.52
C SER A 59 -1.35 -7.97 4.92
N TYR A 60 -2.60 -7.52 5.10
CA TYR A 60 -3.19 -7.29 6.42
C TYR A 60 -3.25 -8.60 7.22
N ALA A 61 -3.78 -9.67 6.62
CA ALA A 61 -3.88 -10.96 7.30
C ALA A 61 -2.50 -11.46 7.74
N ALA A 62 -1.51 -11.37 6.85
CA ALA A 62 -0.16 -11.85 7.11
C ALA A 62 0.65 -10.98 8.09
N ALA A 63 0.56 -9.65 7.99
CA ALA A 63 1.40 -8.71 8.74
C ALA A 63 0.74 -8.15 10.01
N VAL A 64 -0.59 -8.26 10.14
CA VAL A 64 -1.34 -7.67 11.25
C VAL A 64 -2.13 -8.74 11.99
N LEU A 65 -3.06 -9.42 11.33
CA LEU A 65 -4.00 -10.32 12.02
C LEU A 65 -3.30 -11.55 12.61
N VAL A 66 -2.50 -12.27 11.81
CA VAL A 66 -1.80 -13.48 12.28
C VAL A 66 -0.83 -13.14 13.42
N PRO A 67 0.03 -12.10 13.31
CA PRO A 67 0.89 -11.72 14.42
C PRO A 67 0.14 -11.28 15.68
N ALA A 68 -0.96 -10.54 15.53
CA ALA A 68 -1.80 -10.17 16.66
C ALA A 68 -2.44 -11.40 17.33
N ALA A 69 -2.94 -12.37 16.55
CA ALA A 69 -3.48 -13.61 17.08
C ALA A 69 -2.45 -14.37 17.93
N ILE A 70 -1.23 -14.51 17.41
CA ILE A 70 -0.10 -15.14 18.13
C ILE A 70 0.18 -14.39 19.43
N PHE A 71 0.31 -13.06 19.36
CA PHE A 71 0.57 -12.23 20.52
C PHE A 71 -0.52 -12.34 21.60
N THR A 72 -1.79 -12.43 21.19
CA THR A 72 -2.91 -12.55 22.13
C THR A 72 -3.03 -13.95 22.75
N LEU A 73 -2.49 -15.01 22.15
CA LEU A 73 -2.55 -16.34 22.76
C LEU A 73 -1.88 -16.39 24.15
N ASP A 74 -0.87 -15.54 24.36
CA ASP A 74 -0.12 -15.46 25.61
C ASP A 74 -0.70 -14.41 26.60
N ARG A 75 -1.80 -13.74 26.25
CA ARG A 75 -2.42 -12.67 27.06
C ARG A 75 -3.93 -12.81 27.14
N ASP A 76 -4.44 -12.98 28.36
CA ASP A 76 -5.88 -13.02 28.63
C ASP A 76 -6.32 -11.80 29.46
N ASP A 77 -6.18 -10.62 28.86
CA ASP A 77 -6.67 -9.36 29.43
C ASP A 77 -7.60 -8.62 28.45
N GLY A 78 -8.38 -7.67 28.98
CA GLY A 78 -9.34 -6.89 28.21
C GLY A 78 -8.73 -6.19 26.98
N PRO A 79 -7.58 -5.50 27.11
CA PRO A 79 -6.92 -4.87 25.97
C PRO A 79 -6.48 -5.83 24.86
N ALA A 80 -5.94 -7.01 25.19
CA ALA A 80 -5.58 -8.03 24.20
C ALA A 80 -6.81 -8.56 23.47
N ARG A 81 -7.90 -8.82 24.20
CA ARG A 81 -9.20 -9.20 23.62
C ARG A 81 -9.69 -8.14 22.63
N ASN A 82 -9.72 -6.87 23.04
CA ASN A 82 -10.16 -5.75 22.20
C ASN A 82 -9.28 -5.62 20.94
N LEU A 83 -7.95 -5.68 21.09
CA LEU A 83 -7.01 -5.67 19.97
C LEU A 83 -7.36 -6.77 18.95
N PHE A 84 -7.52 -8.02 19.39
CA PHE A 84 -7.80 -9.10 18.46
C PHE A 84 -9.14 -8.90 17.74
N PHE A 85 -10.21 -8.60 18.48
CA PHE A 85 -11.54 -8.50 17.89
C PHE A 85 -11.68 -7.32 16.94
N THR A 86 -11.06 -6.17 17.22
CA THR A 86 -11.07 -5.05 16.28
C THR A 86 -10.32 -5.40 15.01
N LEU A 87 -9.15 -6.03 15.11
CA LEU A 87 -8.36 -6.46 13.95
C LEU A 87 -9.06 -7.54 13.13
N ALA A 88 -9.75 -8.47 13.78
CA ALA A 88 -10.59 -9.48 13.13
C ALA A 88 -11.79 -8.83 12.43
N SER A 89 -12.47 -7.89 13.08
CA SER A 89 -13.62 -7.18 12.50
C SER A 89 -13.26 -6.47 11.19
N ALA A 90 -12.04 -5.92 11.10
CA ALA A 90 -11.51 -5.27 9.92
C ALA A 90 -11.49 -6.19 8.68
N MET A 91 -11.30 -7.51 8.87
CA MET A 91 -11.36 -8.49 7.79
C MET A 91 -12.75 -8.69 7.19
N VAL A 92 -13.79 -8.27 7.89
CA VAL A 92 -15.17 -8.35 7.41
C VAL A 92 -15.64 -6.98 6.92
N THR A 93 -15.34 -5.91 7.66
CA THR A 93 -15.78 -4.56 7.35
C THR A 93 -15.06 -3.96 6.13
N PHE A 94 -13.78 -4.29 5.89
CA PHE A 94 -13.08 -3.82 4.70
C PHE A 94 -13.68 -4.38 3.39
N PRO A 95 -13.87 -5.71 3.22
CA PRO A 95 -14.57 -6.24 2.04
C PRO A 95 -16.02 -5.73 1.91
N LEU A 96 -16.70 -5.45 3.02
CA LEU A 96 -18.02 -4.83 2.97
C LEU A 96 -17.98 -3.44 2.32
N GLY A 97 -16.98 -2.62 2.63
CA GLY A 97 -16.76 -1.34 1.95
C GLY A 97 -16.51 -1.49 0.44
N VAL A 98 -15.68 -2.47 0.05
CA VAL A 98 -15.46 -2.83 -1.36
C VAL A 98 -16.77 -3.25 -2.04
N PHE A 99 -17.61 -4.01 -1.33
CA PHE A 99 -18.94 -4.41 -1.79
C PHE A 99 -19.89 -3.27 -2.02
N ILE A 100 -19.97 -2.31 -1.11
CA ILE A 100 -20.82 -1.14 -1.26
C ILE A 100 -20.47 -0.39 -2.54
N VAL A 101 -19.19 -0.07 -2.77
CA VAL A 101 -18.77 0.66 -3.99
C VAL A 101 -19.08 -0.11 -5.26
N ARG A 102 -18.84 -1.42 -5.29
CA ARG A 102 -19.16 -2.24 -6.47
C ARG A 102 -20.66 -2.37 -6.72
N ALA A 103 -21.47 -2.47 -5.67
CA ALA A 103 -22.92 -2.53 -5.77
C ALA A 103 -23.49 -1.21 -6.33
N LEU A 104 -22.97 -0.07 -5.87
CA LEU A 104 -23.32 1.26 -6.38
C LEU A 104 -22.80 1.51 -7.80
N GLY A 105 -21.62 0.96 -8.13
CA GLY A 105 -20.97 1.07 -9.45
C GLY A 105 -21.47 0.11 -10.54
N LYS A 106 -22.57 -0.63 -10.30
CA LYS A 106 -23.09 -1.71 -11.16
C LYS A 106 -23.27 -1.36 -12.65
N ASN A 107 -23.38 -0.07 -13.00
CA ASN A 107 -23.57 0.37 -14.38
C ASN A 107 -22.28 0.64 -15.17
N GLN A 108 -21.10 0.70 -14.51
CA GLN A 108 -19.83 0.98 -15.19
C GLN A 108 -18.90 -0.24 -15.30
N LEU A 109 -19.12 -1.27 -14.46
CA LEU A 109 -18.24 -2.44 -14.36
C LEU A 109 -18.78 -3.67 -15.10
N GLN A 110 -19.25 -3.52 -16.34
CA GLN A 110 -19.37 -4.71 -17.19
C GLN A 110 -17.94 -5.21 -17.44
N PRO A 111 -17.58 -6.43 -16.99
CA PRO A 111 -16.23 -6.93 -17.18
C PRO A 111 -16.00 -7.06 -18.68
N PRO A 112 -15.11 -6.26 -19.30
CA PRO A 112 -14.81 -6.49 -20.68
C PRO A 112 -14.13 -7.86 -20.69
N ARG A 113 -14.78 -8.89 -21.22
CA ARG A 113 -14.14 -10.19 -21.52
C ARG A 113 -12.83 -9.99 -22.33
N ALA A 114 -12.68 -8.82 -22.97
CA ALA A 114 -11.48 -8.33 -23.63
C ALA A 114 -10.27 -8.01 -22.71
N GLN A 115 -10.43 -7.81 -21.39
CA GLN A 115 -9.33 -7.48 -20.47
C GLN A 115 -8.38 -8.66 -20.18
N ARG A 116 -8.74 -9.90 -20.54
CA ARG A 116 -7.76 -11.01 -20.50
C ARG A 116 -6.74 -10.94 -21.62
N LYS A 117 -6.92 -10.08 -22.64
CA LYS A 117 -5.91 -9.94 -23.68
C LYS A 117 -4.65 -9.31 -23.08
N PRO A 118 -3.48 -9.89 -23.35
CA PRO A 118 -2.21 -9.41 -22.83
C PRO A 118 -2.01 -7.91 -23.11
N ILE A 119 -1.30 -7.19 -22.24
CA ILE A 119 -0.72 -5.88 -22.59
C ILE A 119 0.29 -6.15 -23.70
N ALA A 120 -0.16 -6.28 -24.95
CA ALA A 120 0.74 -6.34 -26.08
C ALA A 120 1.59 -5.06 -26.05
N SER A 121 2.86 -5.17 -26.44
CA SER A 121 3.78 -4.03 -26.60
C SER A 121 3.19 -2.88 -27.43
N ASP A 122 2.16 -3.19 -28.21
CA ASP A 122 1.45 -2.28 -29.10
C ASP A 122 0.30 -1.52 -28.42
N VAL A 123 -0.13 -1.95 -27.23
CA VAL A 123 -1.35 -1.46 -26.54
C VAL A 123 -1.06 -0.41 -25.45
N LEU A 124 0.19 -0.25 -25.01
CA LEU A 124 0.54 0.86 -24.12
C LEU A 124 0.33 2.17 -24.89
N ALA A 125 -0.80 2.82 -24.65
CA ALA A 125 -1.18 4.06 -25.29
C ALA A 125 -0.06 5.09 -25.06
N ARG A 126 0.60 5.53 -26.14
CA ARG A 126 1.92 6.16 -26.07
C ARG A 126 1.76 7.68 -25.96
N PRO A 127 2.24 8.34 -24.89
CA PRO A 127 2.51 9.77 -24.97
C PRO A 127 3.64 10.02 -25.97
N ALA A 128 3.66 11.19 -26.60
CA ALA A 128 4.79 11.60 -27.43
C ALA A 128 6.10 11.46 -26.64
N ALA A 129 7.04 10.69 -27.16
CA ALA A 129 8.25 10.30 -26.45
C ALA A 129 9.05 11.51 -25.94
N ALA A 130 9.04 12.62 -26.69
CA ALA A 130 9.68 13.88 -26.31
C ALA A 130 9.01 14.51 -25.07
N THR A 131 7.69 14.61 -25.05
CA THR A 131 6.94 15.19 -23.93
C THR A 131 7.16 14.40 -22.64
N MET A 132 7.09 13.06 -22.72
CA MET A 132 7.36 12.20 -21.58
C MET A 132 8.80 12.34 -21.05
N LYS A 133 9.78 12.48 -21.96
CA LYS A 133 11.18 12.74 -21.58
C LYS A 133 11.36 14.10 -20.89
N ARG A 134 10.65 15.15 -21.34
CA ARG A 134 10.67 16.48 -20.74
C ARG A 134 10.05 16.47 -19.35
N LEU A 135 8.86 15.90 -19.20
CA LEU A 135 8.18 15.78 -17.91
C LEU A 135 9.02 15.02 -16.89
N TRP A 136 9.53 13.85 -17.28
CA TRP A 136 10.42 13.09 -16.40
C TRP A 136 11.64 13.92 -15.97
N GLY A 137 12.21 14.72 -16.89
CA GLY A 137 13.35 15.59 -16.57
C GLY A 137 12.98 16.69 -15.58
N VAL A 138 11.85 17.35 -15.77
CA VAL A 138 11.32 18.38 -14.85
C VAL A 138 11.09 17.79 -13.46
N PHE A 139 10.44 16.64 -13.37
CA PHE A 139 10.15 16.03 -12.08
C PHE A 139 11.39 15.47 -11.39
N LEU A 140 12.35 14.91 -12.14
CA LEU A 140 13.64 14.53 -11.56
C LEU A 140 14.36 15.76 -11.03
N ALA A 141 14.38 16.87 -11.77
CA ALA A 141 15.00 18.11 -11.32
C ALA A 141 14.34 18.66 -10.05
N ILE A 142 13.01 18.67 -9.98
CA ILE A 142 12.26 19.04 -8.77
C ILE A 142 12.64 18.09 -7.62
N SER A 143 12.67 16.79 -7.86
CA SER A 143 12.98 15.81 -6.83
C SER A 143 14.41 15.96 -6.30
N VAL A 144 15.39 16.20 -7.18
CA VAL A 144 16.78 16.48 -6.80
C VAL A 144 16.86 17.79 -6.02
N ALA A 145 16.14 18.84 -6.42
CA ALA A 145 16.07 20.08 -5.65
C ALA A 145 15.51 19.85 -4.24
N VAL A 146 14.48 18.98 -4.10
CA VAL A 146 13.96 18.59 -2.79
C VAL A 146 15.01 17.84 -1.97
N VAL A 147 15.75 16.90 -2.56
CA VAL A 147 16.85 16.18 -1.87
C VAL A 147 17.95 17.14 -1.41
N ILE A 148 18.33 18.11 -2.24
CA ILE A 148 19.32 19.14 -1.88
C ILE A 148 18.77 20.00 -0.74
N SER A 149 17.52 20.46 -0.84
CA SER A 149 16.91 21.27 0.21
C SER A 149 16.80 20.51 1.54
N TYR A 150 16.54 19.20 1.49
CA TYR A 150 16.59 18.32 2.65
C TYR A 150 17.99 18.28 3.25
N ALA A 151 19.03 18.08 2.44
CA ALA A 151 20.41 18.00 2.91
C ALA A 151 20.89 19.33 3.54
N VAL A 152 20.31 20.46 3.14
CA VAL A 152 20.57 21.78 3.74
C VAL A 152 19.76 21.98 5.02
N ALA A 153 18.52 21.48 5.07
CA ALA A 153 17.61 21.67 6.21
C ALA A 153 17.93 20.76 7.40
N VAL A 154 18.46 19.57 7.15
CA VAL A 154 18.76 18.60 8.21
C VAL A 154 20.20 18.81 8.73
N PRO A 155 20.41 18.94 10.05
CA PRO A 155 21.74 19.17 10.63
C PRO A 155 22.77 18.09 10.26
N SER A 156 22.30 16.84 10.15
CA SER A 156 23.14 15.70 9.85
C SER A 156 22.36 14.59 9.15
N VAL A 157 22.97 13.95 8.16
CA VAL A 157 22.37 12.79 7.48
C VAL A 157 22.64 11.54 8.32
N PRO A 158 21.61 10.89 8.93
CA PRO A 158 21.83 9.76 9.83
C PRO A 158 22.62 8.61 9.20
N LEU A 159 22.44 8.37 7.89
CA LEU A 159 23.17 7.33 7.17
C LEU A 159 24.68 7.55 7.12
N LEU A 160 25.13 8.81 7.10
CA LEU A 160 26.56 9.11 7.17
C LEU A 160 27.07 8.97 8.60
N GLN A 161 26.25 9.36 9.58
CA GLN A 161 26.58 9.25 10.99
C GLN A 161 26.73 7.80 11.47
N THR A 162 26.05 6.82 10.86
CA THR A 162 26.23 5.41 11.23
C THR A 162 27.67 4.92 11.07
N PHE A 163 28.47 5.54 10.20
CA PHE A 163 29.88 5.19 10.02
C PHE A 163 30.82 5.89 11.01
N THR A 164 30.40 7.02 11.58
CA THR A 164 31.22 7.81 12.53
C THR A 164 30.85 7.54 13.99
N LEU A 165 29.60 7.17 14.27
CA LEU A 165 29.04 6.97 15.60
C LEU A 165 28.68 5.50 15.86
N SER A 166 29.45 4.56 15.32
CA SER A 166 29.20 3.12 15.51
C SER A 166 29.17 2.78 17.01
N GLY A 167 28.03 2.26 17.48
CA GLY A 167 27.84 1.86 18.89
C GLY A 167 27.02 2.84 19.73
N ASP A 168 26.83 4.10 19.30
CA ASP A 168 25.97 5.05 19.99
C ASP A 168 24.54 5.05 19.42
N VAL A 169 23.76 4.06 19.86
CA VAL A 169 22.39 3.84 19.37
C VAL A 169 21.48 5.03 19.69
N ALA A 170 21.61 5.64 20.87
CA ALA A 170 20.73 6.73 21.30
C ALA A 170 20.91 7.98 20.43
N THR A 171 22.16 8.36 20.13
CA THR A 171 22.45 9.49 19.24
C THR A 171 21.97 9.22 17.82
N LEU A 172 22.15 7.99 17.31
CA LEU A 172 21.63 7.62 15.98
C LEU A 172 20.10 7.60 15.91
N GLU A 173 19.43 7.19 17.00
CA GLU A 173 17.97 7.25 17.10
C GLU A 173 17.47 8.69 17.13
N LEU A 174 18.11 9.58 17.91
CA LEU A 174 17.76 10.99 17.95
C LEU A 174 17.96 11.66 16.58
N ALA A 175 19.11 11.44 15.94
CA ALA A 175 19.39 11.96 14.61
C ALA A 175 18.36 11.49 13.58
N ARG A 176 17.86 10.25 13.71
CA ARG A 176 16.77 9.74 12.87
C ARG A 176 15.47 10.51 13.10
N GLU A 177 15.08 10.76 14.35
CA GLU A 177 13.86 11.51 14.67
C GLU A 177 13.95 12.96 14.14
N GLU A 178 15.10 13.61 14.33
CA GLU A 178 15.38 14.97 13.84
C GLU A 178 15.38 15.07 12.30
N SER A 179 15.80 14.01 11.61
CA SER A 179 15.95 14.03 10.16
C SER A 179 14.64 14.12 9.38
N PHE A 180 13.49 13.73 9.95
CA PHE A 180 12.22 13.73 9.22
C PHE A 180 11.01 14.12 10.08
N LYS A 181 10.91 13.60 11.30
CA LYS A 181 9.69 13.74 12.11
C LYS A 181 9.61 15.09 12.81
N LEU A 182 10.74 15.56 13.33
CA LEU A 182 10.83 16.83 14.04
C LEU A 182 11.08 18.02 13.11
N LEU A 183 11.05 17.81 11.79
CA LEU A 183 11.23 18.89 10.83
C LEU A 183 10.04 19.86 10.89
N PRO A 184 10.28 21.16 11.11
CA PRO A 184 9.20 22.11 11.27
C PRO A 184 8.47 22.39 9.96
N GLY A 185 7.15 22.53 10.07
CA GLY A 185 6.31 23.12 9.04
C GLY A 185 6.03 22.21 7.83
N PRO A 186 5.52 22.80 6.73
CA PRO A 186 4.99 22.05 5.61
C PRO A 186 6.07 21.31 4.79
N LEU A 187 7.35 21.64 4.97
CA LEU A 187 8.47 21.03 4.23
C LEU A 187 8.61 19.54 4.52
N ALA A 188 8.24 19.08 5.73
CA ALA A 188 8.25 17.67 6.09
C ALA A 188 7.39 16.82 5.13
N TYR A 189 6.23 17.33 4.71
CA TYR A 189 5.38 16.65 3.73
C TYR A 189 6.05 16.57 2.36
N PHE A 190 6.69 17.64 1.88
CA PHE A 190 7.40 17.62 0.61
C PHE A 190 8.57 16.63 0.61
N PHE A 191 9.32 16.54 1.72
CA PHE A 191 10.37 15.54 1.87
C PHE A 191 9.80 14.13 1.87
N SER A 192 8.69 13.89 2.57
CA SER A 192 8.01 12.60 2.57
C SER A 192 7.51 12.23 1.18
N TRP A 193 6.86 13.15 0.45
CA TRP A 193 6.37 12.92 -0.91
C TRP A 193 7.50 12.68 -1.89
N ALA A 194 8.61 13.42 -1.79
CA ALA A 194 9.77 13.15 -2.63
C ALA A 194 10.32 11.75 -2.39
N ARG A 195 10.40 11.33 -1.12
CA ARG A 195 10.95 10.04 -0.69
C ARG A 195 10.07 8.85 -1.06
N LEU A 196 8.77 8.93 -0.78
CA LEU A 196 7.83 7.81 -0.90
C LEU A 196 7.02 7.81 -2.19
N PHE A 197 6.84 8.98 -2.82
CA PHE A 197 6.03 9.09 -4.04
C PHE A 197 6.83 9.57 -5.26
N PHE A 198 7.27 10.84 -5.33
CA PHE A 198 7.78 11.43 -6.57
C PHE A 198 8.98 10.67 -7.14
N LEU A 199 10.05 10.47 -6.35
CA LEU A 199 11.25 9.77 -6.84
C LEU A 199 10.94 8.32 -7.26
N PRO A 200 10.29 7.48 -6.40
CA PRO A 200 9.91 6.15 -6.81
C PRO A 200 9.00 6.16 -8.04
N TYR A 201 7.93 6.95 -8.05
CA TYR A 201 6.93 6.96 -9.12
C TYR A 201 7.53 7.32 -10.49
N PHE A 202 8.37 8.35 -10.57
CA PHE A 202 9.01 8.70 -11.85
C PHE A 202 10.07 7.67 -12.27
N GLY A 203 10.72 7.02 -11.30
CA GLY A 203 11.53 5.84 -11.55
C GLY A 203 10.71 4.68 -12.12
N LEU A 204 9.53 4.41 -11.57
CA LEU A 204 8.59 3.41 -12.08
C LEU A 204 8.09 3.74 -13.48
N VAL A 205 7.79 5.02 -13.78
CA VAL A 205 7.40 5.47 -15.13
C VAL A 205 8.55 5.24 -16.13
N ALA A 206 9.79 5.57 -15.74
CA ALA A 206 10.96 5.33 -16.57
C ALA A 206 11.22 3.83 -16.78
N ALA A 207 11.06 3.01 -15.73
CA ALA A 207 11.22 1.56 -15.78
C ALA A 207 10.11 0.88 -16.60
N ALA A 208 8.85 1.30 -16.45
CA ALA A 208 7.74 0.86 -17.27
C ALA A 208 7.96 1.21 -18.76
N SER A 209 8.72 2.27 -19.03
CA SER A 209 9.14 2.66 -20.38
C SER A 209 10.28 1.79 -20.95
N PHE A 210 10.87 0.86 -20.18
CA PHE A 210 11.89 -0.10 -20.65
C PHE A 210 11.42 -1.06 -21.73
N LEU A 211 10.11 -1.19 -21.92
CA LEU A 211 9.55 -1.90 -23.07
C LEU A 211 9.96 -1.24 -24.40
N ARG A 212 10.54 -0.03 -24.36
CA ARG A 212 11.27 0.58 -25.48
C ARG A 212 12.72 0.11 -25.44
N PRO A 213 13.28 -0.46 -26.53
CA PRO A 213 14.69 -0.83 -26.62
C PRO A 213 15.59 0.41 -26.75
N SER A 214 15.55 1.30 -25.77
CA SER A 214 16.34 2.53 -25.72
C SER A 214 17.17 2.56 -24.45
N LEU A 215 18.49 2.61 -24.62
CA LEU A 215 19.44 2.80 -23.53
C LEU A 215 19.10 4.03 -22.68
N SER A 216 18.56 5.09 -23.30
CA SER A 216 18.18 6.32 -22.59
C SER A 216 17.15 6.09 -21.48
N TRP A 217 16.16 5.20 -21.68
CA TRP A 217 15.18 4.91 -20.62
C TRP A 217 15.81 4.07 -19.52
N ARG A 218 16.64 3.07 -19.89
CA ARG A 218 17.41 2.24 -18.95
C ARG A 218 18.23 3.06 -17.96
N VAL A 219 19.01 4.00 -18.47
CA VAL A 219 19.80 4.93 -17.66
C VAL A 219 18.88 5.77 -16.76
N ARG A 220 17.78 6.32 -17.29
CA ARG A 220 16.84 7.14 -16.52
C ARG A 220 16.21 6.39 -15.35
N ALA A 221 15.75 5.16 -15.56
CA ALA A 221 15.15 4.43 -14.44
C ALA A 221 16.19 3.93 -13.45
N PHE A 222 17.40 3.55 -13.90
CA PHE A 222 18.50 3.23 -13.00
C PHE A 222 18.87 4.43 -12.12
N LEU A 223 19.06 5.62 -12.71
CA LEU A 223 19.36 6.83 -11.96
C LEU A 223 18.23 7.20 -11.01
N SER A 224 16.96 7.14 -11.45
CA SER A 224 15.82 7.43 -10.59
C SER A 224 15.74 6.44 -9.42
N PHE A 225 15.96 5.16 -9.69
CA PHE A 225 15.97 4.11 -8.67
C PHE A 225 17.11 4.32 -7.66
N ALA A 226 18.33 4.62 -8.14
CA ALA A 226 19.48 4.91 -7.30
C ALA A 226 19.24 6.14 -6.41
N VAL A 227 18.72 7.23 -6.96
CA VAL A 227 18.40 8.43 -6.18
C VAL A 227 17.27 8.14 -5.18
N ALA A 228 16.22 7.42 -5.59
CA ALA A 228 15.10 7.06 -4.73
C ALA A 228 15.56 6.19 -3.54
N ILE A 229 16.37 5.16 -3.78
CA ILE A 229 16.84 4.26 -2.71
C ILE A 229 17.83 4.96 -1.78
N LEU A 230 18.74 5.78 -2.31
CA LEU A 230 19.70 6.54 -1.50
C LEU A 230 18.97 7.56 -0.62
N PHE A 231 18.00 8.29 -1.18
CA PHE A 231 17.23 9.26 -0.41
C PHE A 231 16.32 8.59 0.62
N ALA A 232 15.71 7.45 0.28
CA ALA A 232 14.95 6.65 1.23
C ALA A 232 15.83 6.12 2.39
N ALA A 233 17.06 5.71 2.08
CA ALA A 233 18.03 5.23 3.06
C ALA A 233 18.69 6.36 3.88
N ALA A 234 18.66 7.61 3.41
CA ALA A 234 19.34 8.74 4.06
C ALA A 234 18.94 8.93 5.53
N SER A 235 17.67 8.65 5.85
CA SER A 235 17.12 8.72 7.20
C SER A 235 17.44 7.52 8.10
N THR A 236 18.18 6.52 7.62
CA THR A 236 18.38 5.18 8.25
C THR A 236 17.09 4.42 8.59
N ALA A 237 15.91 5.00 8.35
CA ALA A 237 14.64 4.31 8.45
C ALA A 237 14.57 3.21 7.38
N LYS A 238 14.38 1.97 7.83
CA LYS A 238 14.36 0.79 6.95
C LYS A 238 13.12 0.75 6.03
N GLY A 239 11.99 1.25 6.54
CA GLY A 239 10.69 1.18 5.87
C GLY A 239 10.66 1.80 4.46
N PRO A 240 11.03 3.08 4.30
CA PRO A 240 11.02 3.76 2.99
C PRO A 240 11.84 3.05 1.91
N ALA A 241 13.05 2.56 2.25
CA ALA A 241 13.90 1.88 1.28
C ALA A 241 13.29 0.54 0.82
N ILE A 242 12.73 -0.23 1.77
CA ILE A 242 12.00 -1.46 1.46
C ILE A 242 10.77 -1.17 0.60
N ALA A 243 10.06 -0.07 0.87
CA ALA A 243 8.92 0.34 0.07
C ALA A 243 9.32 0.62 -1.39
N VAL A 244 10.42 1.35 -1.63
CA VAL A 244 10.94 1.60 -2.99
C VAL A 244 11.26 0.28 -3.70
N LEU A 245 11.96 -0.64 -3.03
CA LEU A 245 12.27 -1.97 -3.59
C LEU A 245 11.00 -2.76 -3.92
N ALA A 246 10.02 -2.76 -3.02
CA ALA A 246 8.73 -3.42 -3.21
C ALA A 246 7.96 -2.82 -4.39
N MET A 247 8.01 -1.49 -4.59
CA MET A 247 7.34 -0.83 -5.71
C MET A 247 7.93 -1.25 -7.06
N PHE A 248 9.26 -1.29 -7.17
CA PHE A 248 9.93 -1.78 -8.39
C PHE A 248 9.71 -3.29 -8.59
N GLY A 249 9.65 -4.06 -7.50
CA GLY A 249 9.27 -5.47 -7.53
C GLY A 249 7.84 -5.68 -8.04
N ALA A 250 6.88 -4.88 -7.56
CA ALA A 250 5.50 -4.89 -8.00
C ALA A 250 5.38 -4.49 -9.48
N LEU A 251 6.16 -3.51 -9.93
CA LEU A 251 6.24 -3.16 -11.35
C LEU A 251 6.80 -4.31 -12.19
N GLY A 252 7.90 -4.93 -11.75
CA GLY A 252 8.47 -6.10 -12.40
C GLY A 252 7.48 -7.25 -12.49
N TYR A 253 6.68 -7.47 -11.44
CA TYR A 253 5.57 -8.44 -11.45
C TYR A 253 4.48 -8.06 -12.47
N LEU A 254 4.06 -6.79 -12.51
CA LEU A 254 3.01 -6.33 -13.43
C LEU A 254 3.46 -6.38 -14.90
N MET A 255 4.76 -6.17 -15.15
CA MET A 255 5.35 -6.23 -16.49
C MET A 255 5.61 -7.67 -16.94
N ASP A 256 6.04 -8.54 -16.04
CA ASP A 256 6.45 -9.90 -16.37
C ASP A 256 5.34 -10.90 -16.10
N ARG A 257 4.84 -11.52 -17.16
CA ARG A 257 3.56 -12.25 -17.19
C ARG A 257 3.62 -13.62 -16.52
N GLY A 258 3.92 -13.64 -15.23
CA GLY A 258 3.68 -14.82 -14.39
C GLY A 258 4.57 -16.02 -14.69
N SER A 259 5.72 -15.88 -15.36
CA SER A 259 6.59 -17.05 -15.59
C SER A 259 7.17 -17.61 -14.30
N ASN A 260 7.28 -16.81 -13.23
CA ASN A 260 7.48 -17.25 -11.84
C ASN A 260 7.41 -16.06 -10.85
N PRO A 261 6.23 -15.48 -10.59
CA PRO A 261 6.11 -14.30 -9.73
C PRO A 261 6.54 -14.59 -8.29
N LEU A 262 6.19 -15.77 -7.79
CA LEU A 262 6.55 -16.21 -6.44
C LEU A 262 8.06 -16.30 -6.26
N ARG A 263 8.80 -16.82 -7.25
CA ARG A 263 10.27 -16.88 -7.20
C ARG A 263 10.88 -15.49 -7.08
N ARG A 264 10.38 -14.51 -7.81
CA ARG A 264 10.91 -13.13 -7.76
C ARG A 264 10.60 -12.45 -6.45
N LEU A 265 9.37 -12.60 -5.96
CA LEU A 265 8.98 -12.10 -4.65
C LEU A 265 9.83 -12.77 -3.56
N ALA A 266 10.08 -14.08 -3.66
CA ALA A 266 10.96 -14.80 -2.76
C ALA A 266 12.41 -14.31 -2.85
N LEU A 267 12.95 -14.06 -4.05
CA LEU A 267 14.30 -13.50 -4.22
C LEU A 267 14.41 -12.09 -3.63
N LEU A 268 13.40 -11.23 -3.81
CA LEU A 268 13.35 -9.90 -3.21
C LEU A 268 13.25 -9.99 -1.68
N ALA A 269 12.39 -10.87 -1.17
CA ALA A 269 12.23 -11.10 0.26
C ALA A 269 13.51 -11.66 0.89
N MET A 270 14.17 -12.62 0.25
CA MET A 270 15.47 -13.15 0.68
C MET A 270 16.55 -12.07 0.64
N GLY A 271 16.60 -11.25 -0.41
CA GLY A 271 17.55 -10.13 -0.50
C GLY A 271 17.33 -9.11 0.62
N ALA A 272 16.08 -8.73 0.87
CA ALA A 272 15.71 -7.83 1.97
C ALA A 272 16.05 -8.44 3.34
N LEU A 273 15.81 -9.74 3.54
CA LEU A 273 16.17 -10.47 4.75
C LEU A 273 17.69 -10.47 4.97
N VAL A 274 18.48 -10.76 3.93
CA VAL A 274 19.95 -10.73 4.01
C VAL A 274 20.45 -9.34 4.39
N ILE A 275 19.94 -8.29 3.74
CA ILE A 275 20.29 -6.90 4.08
C ILE A 275 19.90 -6.58 5.53
N ALA A 276 18.73 -7.00 5.97
CA ALA A 276 18.26 -6.78 7.33
C ALA A 276 19.13 -7.50 8.37
N LEU A 277 19.55 -8.75 8.10
CA LEU A 277 20.44 -9.52 8.97
C LEU A 277 21.85 -8.94 9.04
N VAL A 278 22.40 -8.52 7.89
CA VAL A 278 23.71 -7.84 7.84
C VAL A 278 23.65 -6.54 8.64
N TYR A 279 22.61 -5.73 8.43
CA TYR A 279 22.41 -4.50 9.21
C TYR A 279 22.25 -4.82 10.71
N TYR A 280 21.47 -5.83 11.06
CA TYR A 280 21.22 -6.19 12.46
C TYR A 280 22.52 -6.59 13.16
N LYS A 281 23.34 -7.45 12.54
CA LYS A 281 24.66 -7.81 13.07
C LYS A 281 25.61 -6.62 13.14
N ALA A 282 25.61 -5.75 12.14
CA ALA A 282 26.47 -4.57 12.11
C ALA A 282 26.13 -3.57 13.24
N VAL A 283 24.85 -3.43 13.60
CA VAL A 283 24.40 -2.48 14.64
C VAL A 283 24.52 -3.06 16.05
N PHE A 284 24.18 -4.34 16.24
CA PHE A 284 24.11 -4.95 17.58
C PHE A 284 25.38 -5.73 17.99
N GLY A 285 26.43 -5.74 17.16
CA GLY A 285 27.80 -6.12 17.55
C GLY A 285 28.19 -7.59 17.32
N GLU A 286 29.48 -7.88 17.54
CA GLU A 286 30.16 -9.16 17.23
C GLU A 286 29.76 -10.35 18.12
N GLY A 287 28.86 -10.16 19.10
CA GLY A 287 28.46 -11.20 20.05
C GLY A 287 27.18 -11.97 19.69
N LEU A 288 26.38 -11.51 18.73
CA LEU A 288 25.12 -12.15 18.38
C LEU A 288 25.32 -13.30 17.38
N THR A 289 24.88 -14.49 17.77
CA THR A 289 24.81 -15.62 16.85
C THR A 289 23.82 -15.32 15.71
N THR A 290 23.97 -16.01 14.57
CA THR A 290 23.02 -15.89 13.45
C THR A 290 21.61 -16.28 13.85
N GLU A 291 21.48 -17.25 14.75
CA GLU A 291 20.21 -17.73 15.28
C GLU A 291 19.50 -16.65 16.11
N GLU A 292 20.19 -16.04 17.08
CA GLU A 292 19.63 -14.94 17.89
C GLU A 292 19.24 -13.74 17.02
N ALA A 293 20.05 -13.42 16.00
CA ALA A 293 19.72 -12.35 15.05
C ALA A 293 18.45 -12.66 14.25
N LEU A 294 18.28 -13.91 13.79
CA LEU A 294 17.07 -14.36 13.09
C LEU A 294 15.85 -14.36 14.01
N GLN A 295 15.99 -14.84 15.24
CA GLN A 295 14.92 -14.88 16.24
C GLN A 295 14.47 -13.46 16.60
N SER A 296 15.40 -12.55 16.90
CA SER A 296 15.09 -11.15 17.18
C SER A 296 14.42 -10.47 15.98
N PHE A 297 14.92 -10.72 14.76
CA PHE A 297 14.30 -10.21 13.55
C PHE A 297 12.85 -10.72 13.38
N PHE A 298 12.62 -12.01 13.61
CA PHE A 298 11.28 -12.60 13.56
C PHE A 298 10.35 -12.00 14.62
N LEU A 299 10.80 -11.89 15.87
CA LEU A 299 10.06 -11.25 16.95
C LEU A 299 9.73 -9.79 16.61
N ARG A 300 10.65 -9.08 15.96
CA ARG A 300 10.44 -7.68 15.55
C ARG A 300 9.44 -7.51 14.42
N ILE A 301 9.27 -8.51 13.55
CA ILE A 301 8.25 -8.47 12.50
C ILE A 301 6.89 -8.95 13.01
N VAL A 302 6.87 -9.98 13.84
CA VAL A 302 5.63 -10.64 14.27
C VAL A 302 5.12 -10.01 15.57
N ARG A 303 5.90 -10.05 16.63
CA ARG A 303 5.42 -9.68 17.97
C ARG A 303 5.36 -8.18 18.19
N VAL A 304 6.42 -7.45 17.83
CA VAL A 304 6.54 -6.02 18.18
C VAL A 304 5.41 -5.15 17.62
N PRO A 305 4.95 -5.30 16.35
CA PRO A 305 3.84 -4.48 15.85
C PRO A 305 2.52 -4.73 16.61
N ALA A 306 2.24 -5.99 16.97
CA ALA A 306 1.06 -6.34 17.77
C ALA A 306 1.18 -5.79 19.20
N GLU A 307 2.36 -5.85 19.79
CA GLU A 307 2.64 -5.30 21.11
C GLU A 307 2.50 -3.78 21.15
N VAL A 308 3.02 -3.07 20.15
CA VAL A 308 2.82 -1.62 20.04
C VAL A 308 1.34 -1.29 19.89
N ALA A 309 0.60 -2.01 19.03
CA ALA A 309 -0.83 -1.82 18.88
C ALA A 309 -1.60 -2.09 20.18
N TYR A 310 -1.19 -3.10 20.96
CA TYR A 310 -1.79 -3.44 22.26
C TYR A 310 -1.80 -2.25 23.22
N TYR A 311 -0.73 -1.47 23.30
CA TYR A 311 -0.68 -0.30 24.20
C TYR A 311 -1.74 0.76 23.85
N TYR A 312 -2.18 0.86 22.60
CA TYR A 312 -3.31 1.75 22.23
C TYR A 312 -4.63 1.28 22.87
N TYR A 313 -4.83 -0.03 23.03
CA TYR A 313 -6.01 -0.59 23.70
C TYR A 313 -5.87 -0.58 25.22
N ALA A 314 -4.65 -0.68 25.75
CA ALA A 314 -4.40 -0.66 27.19
C ALA A 314 -4.52 0.75 27.78
N ILE A 315 -4.21 1.79 26.98
CA ILE A 315 -4.29 3.18 27.41
C ILE A 315 -5.71 3.74 27.21
N PHE A 316 -6.38 3.39 26.10
CA PHE A 316 -7.67 3.98 25.73
C PHE A 316 -8.79 2.91 25.75
N PRO A 317 -9.93 3.14 26.46
CA PRO A 317 -10.33 4.38 27.13
C PRO A 317 -9.94 4.47 28.61
N ASP A 318 -9.31 3.44 29.19
CA ASP A 318 -9.23 3.27 30.65
C ASP A 318 -8.33 4.29 31.35
N SER A 319 -7.19 4.65 30.73
CA SER A 319 -6.26 5.66 31.25
C SER A 319 -6.52 7.05 30.65
N LEU A 320 -6.89 7.10 29.38
CA LEU A 320 -7.27 8.32 28.68
C LEU A 320 -8.57 8.09 27.90
N PRO A 321 -9.51 9.06 27.93
CA PRO A 321 -10.73 8.94 27.13
C PRO A 321 -10.42 8.93 25.65
N TYR A 322 -11.37 8.46 24.84
CA TYR A 322 -11.26 8.54 23.39
C TYR A 322 -11.01 9.97 22.92
N GLN A 323 -10.14 10.10 21.92
CA GLN A 323 -9.56 11.37 21.50
C GLN A 323 -10.45 12.15 20.52
N GLY A 324 -11.52 11.54 19.98
CA GLY A 324 -12.51 12.21 19.16
C GLY A 324 -11.95 12.85 17.88
N GLY A 325 -10.84 12.35 17.35
CA GLY A 325 -10.17 12.90 16.16
C GLY A 325 -9.02 13.85 16.46
N GLN A 326 -8.65 14.07 17.74
CA GLN A 326 -7.49 14.88 18.13
C GLN A 326 -6.16 14.33 17.59
N THR A 327 -6.11 13.03 17.27
CA THR A 327 -4.91 12.40 16.69
C THR A 327 -4.74 12.69 15.20
N ILE A 328 -5.72 13.36 14.57
CA ILE A 328 -5.70 13.73 13.16
C ILE A 328 -5.30 15.20 13.04
N GLN A 329 -4.02 15.49 12.77
CA GLN A 329 -3.48 16.86 12.77
C GLN A 329 -4.30 17.87 11.98
N PHE A 330 -4.75 17.51 10.77
CA PHE A 330 -5.61 18.38 9.97
C PHE A 330 -6.95 18.68 10.65
N LEU A 331 -7.63 17.64 11.17
CA LEU A 331 -8.91 17.80 11.86
C LEU A 331 -8.73 18.59 13.15
N ALA A 332 -7.72 18.29 13.95
CA ALA A 332 -7.38 19.04 15.16
C ALA A 332 -7.10 20.51 14.84
N THR A 333 -6.41 20.81 13.73
CA THR A 333 -6.16 22.20 13.28
C THR A 333 -7.45 22.91 12.86
N VAL A 334 -8.39 22.22 12.21
CA VAL A 334 -9.70 22.81 11.87
C VAL A 334 -10.53 23.02 13.12
N LEU A 335 -10.60 22.03 14.00
CA LEU A 335 -11.38 22.09 15.24
C LEU A 335 -10.78 23.07 16.25
N SER A 336 -9.47 23.31 16.25
CA SER A 336 -8.83 24.30 17.14
C SER A 336 -9.39 25.70 16.92
N GLY A 337 -9.75 26.04 15.68
CA GLY A 337 -10.35 27.33 15.32
C GLY A 337 -11.78 27.54 15.83
N PHE A 338 -12.51 26.46 16.15
CA PHE A 338 -13.92 26.54 16.59
C PHE A 338 -14.15 26.06 18.03
N LEU A 339 -13.36 25.08 18.48
CA LEU A 339 -13.57 24.31 19.70
C LEU A 339 -12.32 24.26 20.59
N HIS A 340 -11.23 24.96 20.24
CA HIS A 340 -9.96 24.98 20.97
C HIS A 340 -9.33 23.59 21.21
N VAL A 341 -9.62 22.65 20.32
CA VAL A 341 -9.08 21.30 20.34
C VAL A 341 -7.60 21.32 19.92
N GLN A 342 -6.70 20.77 20.73
CA GLN A 342 -5.28 20.66 20.39
C GLN A 342 -4.98 19.32 19.72
N PHE A 343 -3.95 19.31 18.86
CA PHE A 343 -3.45 18.06 18.28
C PHE A 343 -2.83 17.20 19.37
N PHE A 344 -3.22 15.93 19.42
CA PHE A 344 -2.68 14.95 20.34
C PHE A 344 -1.77 13.96 19.58
N ASP A 345 -0.46 14.08 19.80
CA ASP A 345 0.53 13.17 19.22
C ASP A 345 0.51 11.81 19.95
N VAL A 346 -0.47 10.98 19.56
CA VAL A 346 -0.68 9.66 20.16
C VAL A 346 0.53 8.75 20.00
N ASP A 347 1.25 8.82 18.89
CA ASP A 347 2.43 7.99 18.63
C ASP A 347 3.53 8.25 19.64
N ASN A 348 3.79 9.53 19.89
CA ASN A 348 4.79 9.98 20.84
C ASN A 348 4.36 9.65 22.27
N PHE A 349 3.09 9.90 22.60
CA PHE A 349 2.54 9.58 23.92
C PHE A 349 2.67 8.09 24.25
N VAL A 350 2.23 7.21 23.34
CA VAL A 350 2.36 5.76 23.50
C VAL A 350 3.83 5.36 23.56
N PHE A 351 4.69 5.93 22.71
CA PHE A 351 6.14 5.65 22.77
C PHE A 351 6.74 5.96 24.15
N ARG A 352 6.43 7.13 24.72
CA ARG A 352 6.92 7.54 26.05
C ARG A 352 6.32 6.70 27.18
N THR A 353 5.15 6.13 26.97
CA THR A 353 4.53 5.18 27.90
C THR A 353 5.26 3.84 27.90
N ILE A 354 5.65 3.35 26.71
CA ILE A 354 6.41 2.09 26.56
C ILE A 354 7.86 2.26 27.04
N PHE A 355 8.47 3.42 26.79
CA PHE A 355 9.87 3.71 27.10
C PHE A 355 10.00 4.97 27.97
N PRO A 356 9.63 4.92 29.27
CA PRO A 356 9.61 6.11 30.14
C PRO A 356 10.99 6.74 30.35
N TYR A 357 12.06 5.97 30.19
CA TYR A 357 13.46 6.41 30.28
C TYR A 357 14.15 6.51 28.91
N GLY A 358 13.39 6.41 27.82
CA GLY A 358 13.90 6.55 26.45
C GLY A 358 14.18 8.01 26.08
N ILE A 359 14.52 8.22 24.80
CA ILE A 359 14.67 9.57 24.24
C ILE A 359 13.38 10.39 24.38
N ALA A 360 13.50 11.71 24.47
CA ALA A 360 12.38 12.61 24.75
C ALA A 360 11.28 12.58 23.67
N SER A 361 11.60 12.13 22.45
CA SER A 361 10.66 11.97 21.36
C SER A 361 10.87 10.65 20.63
N GLY A 362 9.77 9.96 20.34
CA GLY A 362 9.75 8.82 19.43
C GLY A 362 8.38 8.66 18.78
N SER A 363 8.18 7.57 18.05
CA SER A 363 6.87 7.23 17.49
C SER A 363 6.66 5.74 17.58
N ALA A 364 5.62 5.36 18.30
CA ALA A 364 5.12 4.00 18.41
C ALA A 364 3.99 3.81 17.39
N ASN A 365 4.33 3.83 16.10
CA ASN A 365 3.36 3.64 15.03
C ASN A 365 2.60 2.31 15.19
N ALA A 366 1.27 2.37 15.10
CA ALA A 366 0.41 1.19 15.10
C ALA A 366 -0.29 0.97 13.75
N VAL A 367 -1.07 -0.11 13.64
CA VAL A 367 -1.97 -0.31 12.51
C VAL A 367 -3.12 0.69 12.54
N PHE A 368 -3.62 1.11 11.38
CA PHE A 368 -4.70 2.11 11.25
C PHE A 368 -5.92 1.85 12.16
N VAL A 369 -6.25 0.57 12.42
CA VAL A 369 -7.36 0.16 13.30
C VAL A 369 -7.16 0.62 14.74
N ALA A 370 -5.92 0.63 15.24
CA ALA A 370 -5.60 1.11 16.58
C ALA A 370 -5.83 2.63 16.71
N TYR A 371 -5.53 3.41 15.67
CA TYR A 371 -5.86 4.84 15.65
C TYR A 371 -7.38 5.09 15.64
N LEU A 372 -8.13 4.31 14.84
CA LEU A 372 -9.58 4.38 14.83
C LEU A 372 -10.17 4.04 16.21
N TRP A 373 -9.55 3.08 16.93
CA TRP A 373 -9.91 2.76 18.31
C TRP A 373 -9.65 3.94 19.24
N VAL A 374 -8.46 4.56 19.20
CA VAL A 374 -8.13 5.70 20.06
C VAL A 374 -9.06 6.88 19.86
N ASP A 375 -9.46 7.17 18.63
CA ASP A 375 -10.34 8.31 18.37
C ASP A 375 -11.81 8.02 18.67
N PHE A 376 -12.33 6.84 18.31
CA PHE A 376 -13.78 6.60 18.29
C PHE A 376 -14.20 5.19 18.75
N GLY A 377 -13.31 4.41 19.35
CA GLY A 377 -13.57 3.04 19.80
C GLY A 377 -14.13 2.14 18.70
N TRP A 378 -15.13 1.33 19.05
CA TRP A 378 -15.79 0.40 18.11
C TRP A 378 -16.42 1.10 16.91
N ALA A 379 -17.02 2.28 17.08
CA ALA A 379 -17.64 3.00 15.97
C ALA A 379 -16.58 3.39 14.93
N GLY A 380 -15.43 3.90 15.39
CA GLY A 380 -14.28 4.20 14.53
C GLY A 380 -13.81 2.99 13.76
N VAL A 381 -13.57 1.88 14.46
CA VAL A 381 -13.07 0.64 13.85
C VAL A 381 -14.02 0.14 12.77
N LEU A 382 -15.32 0.04 13.05
CA LEU A 382 -16.28 -0.52 12.11
C LEU A 382 -16.50 0.40 10.90
N PHE A 383 -16.85 1.66 11.13
CA PHE A 383 -17.15 2.59 10.05
C PHE A 383 -15.90 3.04 9.30
N GLY A 384 -14.81 3.34 10.02
CA GLY A 384 -13.54 3.75 9.40
C GLY A 384 -12.97 2.67 8.49
N THR A 385 -13.09 1.40 8.85
CA THR A 385 -12.62 0.29 8.00
C THR A 385 -13.52 0.07 6.77
N ILE A 386 -14.85 0.24 6.89
CA ILE A 386 -15.76 0.25 5.73
C ILE A 386 -15.36 1.38 4.78
N LEU A 387 -15.18 2.59 5.28
CA LEU A 387 -14.79 3.75 4.47
C LEU A 387 -13.44 3.55 3.79
N LEU A 388 -12.47 2.94 4.48
CA LEU A 388 -11.19 2.59 3.88
C LEU A 388 -11.35 1.57 2.74
N GLY A 389 -12.17 0.53 2.93
CA GLY A 389 -12.51 -0.44 1.88
C GLY A 389 -13.18 0.21 0.66
N MET A 390 -14.10 1.15 0.90
CA MET A 390 -14.71 1.95 -0.17
C MET A 390 -13.65 2.77 -0.92
N PHE A 391 -12.79 3.49 -0.20
CA PHE A 391 -11.73 4.30 -0.78
C PHE A 391 -10.75 3.49 -1.65
N VAL A 392 -10.24 2.37 -1.12
CA VAL A 392 -9.32 1.49 -1.86
C VAL A 392 -9.98 0.93 -3.12
N GLN A 393 -11.28 0.61 -3.08
CA GLN A 393 -12.02 0.17 -4.26
C GLN A 393 -12.19 1.29 -5.30
N VAL A 394 -12.44 2.53 -4.88
CA VAL A 394 -12.49 3.68 -5.80
C VAL A 394 -11.14 3.89 -6.48
N LEU A 395 -10.03 3.78 -5.74
CA LEU A 395 -8.69 3.81 -6.33
C LEU A 395 -8.52 2.70 -7.36
N GLU A 396 -8.89 1.46 -7.03
CA GLU A 396 -8.79 0.32 -7.96
C GLU A 396 -9.60 0.57 -9.25
N MET A 397 -10.85 1.02 -9.13
CA MET A 397 -11.69 1.34 -10.31
C MET A 397 -11.04 2.41 -11.19
N SER A 398 -10.37 3.42 -10.61
CA SER A 398 -9.63 4.43 -11.38
C SER A 398 -8.43 3.89 -12.18
N LEU A 399 -7.99 2.67 -11.87
CA LEU A 399 -6.90 1.96 -12.52
C LEU A 399 -7.39 0.86 -13.50
N GLU A 400 -8.63 0.39 -13.40
CA GLU A 400 -9.12 -0.77 -14.16
C GLU A 400 -9.28 -0.50 -15.66
N ASP A 401 -9.72 0.71 -16.02
CA ASP A 401 -10.08 1.03 -17.40
C ASP A 401 -8.89 1.34 -18.31
N ARG A 402 -7.66 1.39 -17.77
CA ARG A 402 -6.53 2.03 -18.46
C ARG A 402 -5.23 1.24 -18.34
N ARG A 403 -4.50 1.18 -19.47
CA ARG A 403 -3.25 0.43 -19.62
C ARG A 403 -2.20 1.31 -20.29
N ASP A 404 -1.89 2.42 -19.65
CA ASP A 404 -0.78 3.29 -20.03
C ASP A 404 0.33 3.22 -18.98
N VAL A 405 1.50 3.76 -19.34
CA VAL A 405 2.70 3.75 -18.50
C VAL A 405 2.45 4.41 -17.13
N TRP A 406 1.67 5.50 -17.08
CA TRP A 406 1.34 6.20 -15.84
C TRP A 406 0.44 5.36 -14.95
N THR A 407 -0.50 4.62 -15.54
CA THR A 407 -1.41 3.72 -14.80
C THR A 407 -0.70 2.52 -14.22
N ILE A 408 0.20 1.88 -14.97
CA ILE A 408 0.95 0.73 -14.46
C ILE A 408 1.93 1.15 -13.36
N ALA A 409 2.65 2.26 -13.55
CA ALA A 409 3.50 2.83 -12.52
C ALA A 409 2.70 3.23 -11.27
N LEU A 410 1.50 3.80 -11.45
CA LEU A 410 0.65 4.20 -10.32
C LEU A 410 0.13 2.99 -9.57
N ARG A 411 -0.25 1.93 -10.29
CA ARG A 411 -0.65 0.65 -9.68
C ARG A 411 0.50 0.06 -8.86
N ALA A 412 1.72 0.01 -9.40
CA ALA A 412 2.88 -0.50 -8.67
C ALA A 412 3.18 0.30 -7.38
N TYR A 413 3.07 1.63 -7.44
CA TYR A 413 3.15 2.50 -6.26
C TYR A 413 2.02 2.21 -5.25
N LEU A 414 0.76 2.24 -5.71
CA LEU A 414 -0.40 2.08 -4.84
C LEU A 414 -0.48 0.70 -4.19
N VAL A 415 -0.02 -0.36 -4.87
CA VAL A 415 0.09 -1.72 -4.29
C VAL A 415 0.91 -1.71 -3.02
N VAL A 416 1.99 -0.94 -2.96
CA VAL A 416 2.81 -0.80 -1.74
C VAL A 416 2.19 0.21 -0.79
N ALA A 417 1.76 1.38 -1.29
CA ALA A 417 1.23 2.45 -0.46
C ALA A 417 0.00 2.01 0.36
N VAL A 418 -0.92 1.21 -0.19
CA VAL A 418 -2.06 0.69 0.58
C VAL A 418 -1.64 -0.28 1.69
N THR A 419 -0.47 -0.91 1.61
CA THR A 419 0.02 -1.76 2.71
C THR A 419 0.58 -0.94 3.87
N LEU A 420 0.86 0.35 3.68
CA LEU A 420 1.34 1.23 4.75
C LEU A 420 0.27 1.51 5.81
N PHE A 421 -1.03 1.33 5.50
CA PHE A 421 -2.09 1.36 6.51
C PHE A 421 -1.88 0.30 7.61
N HIS A 422 -1.11 -0.76 7.35
CA HIS A 422 -0.80 -1.79 8.36
C HIS A 422 0.16 -1.31 9.45
N VAL A 423 0.85 -0.19 9.22
CA VAL A 423 1.90 0.33 10.10
C VAL A 423 1.75 1.84 10.34
N SER A 424 0.63 2.44 9.96
CA SER A 424 0.37 3.86 10.20
C SER A 424 -1.12 4.21 10.15
N SER A 425 -1.44 5.43 10.56
CA SER A 425 -2.80 5.96 10.57
C SER A 425 -3.31 6.31 9.17
N ILE A 426 -4.64 6.36 9.00
CA ILE A 426 -5.25 6.69 7.70
C ILE A 426 -4.77 8.05 7.17
N PRO A 427 -4.80 9.15 7.95
CA PRO A 427 -4.38 10.47 7.45
C PRO A 427 -2.92 10.51 7.01
N VAL A 428 -2.02 9.84 7.75
CA VAL A 428 -0.60 9.77 7.40
C VAL A 428 -0.40 9.09 6.06
N VAL A 429 -1.03 7.92 5.84
CA VAL A 429 -0.87 7.19 4.57
C VAL A 429 -1.50 7.95 3.39
N LEU A 430 -2.65 8.59 3.61
CA LEU A 430 -3.35 9.33 2.56
C LEU A 430 -2.60 10.61 2.14
N VAL A 431 -2.14 11.38 3.14
CA VAL A 431 -1.56 12.70 2.96
C VAL A 431 -0.05 12.60 2.96
N THR A 432 0.58 12.20 4.06
CA THR A 432 2.05 12.20 4.25
C THR A 432 2.77 11.19 3.35
N ASP A 433 2.26 9.98 3.19
CA ASP A 433 2.84 8.98 2.27
C ASP A 433 2.39 9.19 0.82
N GLY A 434 1.43 10.10 0.62
CA GLY A 434 1.12 10.70 -0.66
C GLY A 434 0.18 9.89 -1.55
N ILE A 435 -0.68 9.01 -1.02
CA ILE A 435 -1.65 8.29 -1.88
C ILE A 435 -2.52 9.28 -2.66
N ILE A 436 -3.08 10.31 -1.99
CA ILE A 436 -3.93 11.32 -2.64
C ILE A 436 -3.11 12.12 -3.66
N VAL A 437 -1.93 12.59 -3.24
CA VAL A 437 -1.04 13.39 -4.10
C VAL A 437 -0.62 12.59 -5.33
N GLY A 438 -0.30 11.31 -5.15
CA GLY A 438 0.14 10.46 -6.23
C GLY A 438 -0.96 10.08 -7.20
N TRP A 439 -2.15 9.79 -6.68
CA TRP A 439 -3.34 9.59 -7.49
C TRP A 439 -3.71 10.85 -8.29
N ALA A 440 -3.76 12.02 -7.63
CA ALA A 440 -4.06 13.30 -8.26
C ALA A 440 -3.01 13.69 -9.31
N THR A 441 -1.71 13.49 -9.02
CA THR A 441 -0.61 13.75 -9.96
C THR A 441 -0.74 12.87 -11.20
N ALA A 442 -0.94 11.55 -11.02
CA ALA A 442 -1.13 10.64 -12.15
C ALA A 442 -2.38 11.00 -12.96
N TYR A 443 -3.49 11.36 -12.30
CA TYR A 443 -4.70 11.82 -12.96
C TYR A 443 -4.46 13.09 -13.80
N LEU A 444 -3.80 14.09 -13.22
CA LEU A 444 -3.47 15.34 -13.90
C LEU A 444 -2.54 15.12 -15.10
N LEU A 445 -1.47 14.34 -14.93
CA LEU A 445 -0.55 14.01 -16.02
C LEU A 445 -1.25 13.30 -17.18
N ARG A 446 -2.20 12.39 -16.89
CA ARG A 446 -3.01 11.76 -17.93
C ARG A 446 -3.90 12.74 -18.67
N ARG A 447 -4.49 13.71 -17.95
CA ARG A 447 -5.38 14.71 -18.54
C ARG A 447 -4.62 15.71 -19.42
N LEU A 448 -3.44 16.13 -18.97
CA LEU A 448 -2.57 17.05 -19.71
C LEU A 448 -1.87 16.37 -20.90
N PHE A 449 -1.62 15.06 -20.80
CA PHE A 449 -0.90 14.30 -21.82
C PHE A 449 -1.70 13.05 -22.24
N PRO A 450 -2.88 13.23 -22.87
CA PRO A 450 -3.67 12.11 -23.34
C PRO A 450 -2.88 11.30 -24.35
N ALA A 451 -3.06 9.98 -24.32
CA ALA A 451 -2.41 9.12 -25.30
C ALA A 451 -2.82 9.52 -26.73
N SER A 452 -1.86 9.48 -27.67
CA SER A 452 -2.10 9.95 -29.04
C SER A 452 -3.30 9.24 -29.68
N ALA A 453 -4.12 9.99 -30.43
CA ALA A 453 -5.26 9.43 -31.17
C ALA A 453 -4.84 8.29 -32.12
N SER A 454 -3.61 8.34 -32.65
CA SER A 454 -3.02 7.27 -33.47
C SER A 454 -2.88 5.94 -32.73
N SER A 455 -2.66 5.96 -31.41
CA SER A 455 -2.63 4.74 -30.58
C SER A 455 -4.02 4.11 -30.42
N ARG A 456 -5.10 4.91 -30.48
CA ARG A 456 -6.48 4.40 -30.44
C ARG A 456 -6.89 3.73 -31.75
N ALA A 457 -6.40 4.22 -32.89
CA ALA A 457 -6.75 3.67 -34.21
C ALA A 457 -6.18 2.26 -34.43
N VAL A 458 -4.97 1.97 -33.91
CA VAL A 458 -4.33 0.64 -34.02
C VAL A 458 -5.09 -0.42 -33.20
N LEU A 459 -5.65 -0.03 -32.05
CA LEU A 459 -6.48 -0.91 -31.22
C LEU A 459 -7.79 -1.35 -31.89
N VAL A 460 -8.32 -0.55 -32.82
CA VAL A 460 -9.56 -0.86 -33.55
C VAL A 460 -9.28 -1.76 -34.77
N ARG A 461 -8.15 -1.58 -35.46
CA ARG A 461 -7.80 -2.37 -36.66
C ARG A 461 -7.17 -3.74 -36.37
N GLY A 462 -6.65 -3.96 -35.17
CA GLY A 462 -5.95 -5.21 -34.79
C GLY A 462 -6.83 -6.43 -34.50
N SER A 463 -8.07 -6.49 -34.98
CA SER A 463 -8.93 -7.68 -34.89
C SER A 463 -9.11 -8.35 -36.26
N PRO A 464 -8.06 -8.96 -36.83
CA PRO A 464 -8.07 -9.53 -38.19
C PRO A 464 -9.02 -10.73 -38.40
N GLY A 465 -9.81 -11.11 -37.38
CA GLY A 465 -10.78 -12.19 -37.47
C GLY A 465 -12.22 -11.77 -37.79
N ARG A 466 -12.56 -10.47 -37.79
CA ARG A 466 -13.97 -10.04 -37.99
C ARG A 466 -14.28 -9.47 -39.38
N GLU A 467 -13.29 -9.04 -40.15
CA GLU A 467 -13.53 -8.57 -41.52
C GLU A 467 -13.68 -9.73 -42.51
N LEU A 468 -13.15 -10.93 -42.21
CA LEU A 468 -13.31 -12.11 -43.06
C LEU A 468 -14.69 -12.78 -42.92
N GLU A 469 -15.37 -12.69 -41.77
CA GLU A 469 -16.73 -13.24 -41.59
C GLU A 469 -17.84 -12.34 -42.18
N LEU A 470 -17.60 -11.01 -42.22
CA LEU A 470 -18.52 -10.07 -42.88
C LEU A 470 -18.37 -10.07 -44.41
N GLY A 471 -17.19 -10.44 -44.94
CA GLY A 471 -16.99 -10.65 -46.39
C GLY A 471 -17.50 -12.00 -46.90
N ALA A 472 -17.51 -13.05 -46.06
CA ALA A 472 -17.95 -14.39 -46.47
C ALA A 472 -19.47 -14.62 -46.37
N SER A 473 -20.22 -13.79 -45.63
CA SER A 473 -21.69 -13.89 -45.55
C SER A 473 -22.43 -13.11 -46.65
N LEU A 474 -21.72 -12.27 -47.42
CA LEU A 474 -22.31 -11.53 -48.54
C LEU A 474 -22.03 -12.15 -49.92
N SER A 475 -21.23 -13.23 -50.01
CA SER A 475 -20.91 -13.90 -51.28
C SER A 475 -21.63 -15.22 -51.52
N SER A 476 -22.47 -15.71 -50.59
CA SER A 476 -23.18 -17.01 -50.74
C SER A 476 -24.66 -16.92 -51.16
N SER A 477 -25.22 -15.75 -51.48
CA SER A 477 -26.63 -15.63 -51.93
C SER A 477 -26.85 -15.31 -53.41
N ALA A 478 -25.80 -15.22 -54.24
CA ALA A 478 -25.93 -14.93 -55.67
C ALA A 478 -25.31 -16.04 -56.53
N GLY A 479 -26.05 -17.13 -56.78
CA GLY A 479 -25.62 -18.14 -57.74
C GLY A 479 -26.39 -19.44 -57.69
N GLY A 480 -27.64 -19.46 -58.17
CA GLY A 480 -28.45 -20.68 -58.20
C GLY A 480 -29.69 -20.61 -59.09
N ARG A 481 -29.57 -20.12 -60.33
CA ARG A 481 -30.57 -20.33 -61.38
C ARG A 481 -29.86 -20.63 -62.69
N ARG A 482 -29.77 -21.89 -63.07
CA ARG A 482 -29.51 -22.33 -64.45
C ARG A 482 -30.55 -23.36 -64.82
N ASP A 483 -31.34 -22.96 -65.80
CA ASP A 483 -32.32 -23.74 -66.52
C ASP A 483 -31.67 -24.93 -67.22
N ALA A 484 -32.31 -26.09 -67.11
CA ALA A 484 -32.09 -27.22 -67.98
C ALA A 484 -33.12 -27.16 -69.11
N THR A 485 -32.63 -26.88 -70.31
CA THR A 485 -33.36 -26.84 -71.57
C THR A 485 -33.82 -28.23 -72.00
N PHE A 486 -35.08 -28.27 -72.43
CA PHE A 486 -35.77 -29.40 -73.05
C PHE A 486 -35.36 -29.54 -74.53
N ARG A 487 -35.40 -30.78 -75.02
CA ARG A 487 -35.20 -31.23 -76.41
C ARG A 487 -35.93 -30.38 -77.47
N ARG A 488 -35.27 -30.13 -78.61
CA ARG A 488 -35.50 -30.86 -79.88
C ARG A 488 -34.33 -30.71 -80.83
#